data_AF-A0A4Z0LWW2-F1
#
_entry.id   AF-A0A4Z0LWW2-F1
#
_cell.length_a   1.000
_cell.length_b   1.000
_cell.length_c   1.000
_cell.angle_alpha   90.00
_cell.angle_beta   90.00
_cell.angle_gamma   90.00
#
_symmetry.space_group_name_H-M   'P 1'
#
loop_
_entity.id
_entity.type
_entity.pdbx_description
1 polymer ?
#
loop_
_entity_poly.entity_id
_entity_poly.type
_entity_poly.pdbx_seq_one_letter_code
_entity_poly.pdbx_strand_id
1 'polypeptide(L)'
;MKGMVRGFCFAILVALSCGAAAEDFPRPASLQPAVQFWTRVYSEVSTDQGYIHDASNLAVVYRQVDLPAMASNSVRERRVRAAKQEIVNALQTLASGKRDGLSATEAQVLGAWPAGTSSQRFAAATRDVRFQLGQSDRFRAGMERSGQWKPFIREVLAEQGLPPELDVLPHVESSFNPDAWSRVAAAGMWQFMPATGRQFMRVDHVVDERMDPFTATEAAARLLKRNYAVTESWPLAVTGYNHGTTGVLRAARAVGSKDIGVIVARYSGPAFGFASRNFYASFLAALDVDRNAARYFPGLQVQQPVDYALLPLDAYVPVKDVARALGLDVAELQRYNPALREPIWDGDKHVPRGYPVRVPRDRLAGLPQSYLAAIPASARHGQQKPDLTHRIAPGDSLWTIARRYGTTVARLKALNGMRGNNIRAGRTLILPGNVMPEPALAASHDSAPSRSAANDVYVIRKGDSLWSIARRFNVSQQQLVAWNALSAQAYLQPGQKLKITAPALSQI
;
A
#
# COMPACT_ATOMS: atom_id res chain seq x y z
N MET A 1 35.03 61.70 -46.30
CA MET A 1 35.58 60.50 -46.97
C MET A 1 34.61 59.34 -46.78
N LYS A 2 34.17 58.77 -47.90
CA LYS A 2 33.57 57.43 -48.18
C LYS A 2 33.23 56.56 -46.93
N GLY A 3 32.04 56.00 -46.76
CA GLY A 3 31.30 55.25 -47.78
C GLY A 3 29.94 54.71 -47.31
N MET A 4 29.24 54.20 -48.30
CA MET A 4 27.85 53.74 -48.39
C MET A 4 27.69 52.31 -47.86
N VAL A 5 26.64 52.01 -47.08
CA VAL A 5 26.15 50.62 -46.91
C VAL A 5 24.62 50.60 -46.97
N ARG A 6 24.16 49.65 -47.79
CA ARG A 6 22.81 49.37 -48.29
C ARG A 6 21.83 48.92 -47.19
N GLY A 7 20.59 49.38 -47.26
CA GLY A 7 19.46 48.78 -46.57
C GLY A 7 19.02 47.48 -47.26
N PHE A 8 18.83 46.43 -46.46
CA PHE A 8 18.25 45.15 -46.89
C PHE A 8 16.91 45.00 -46.16
N CYS A 9 15.79 45.07 -46.90
CA CYS A 9 14.48 44.70 -46.40
C CYS A 9 14.38 43.17 -46.34
N PHE A 10 14.32 42.60 -45.14
CA PHE A 10 13.90 41.21 -44.95
C PHE A 10 12.42 41.20 -44.57
N ALA A 11 11.58 40.80 -45.51
CA ALA A 11 10.20 40.40 -45.23
C ALA A 11 10.23 39.03 -44.54
N ILE A 12 9.91 38.98 -43.25
CA ILE A 12 9.72 37.72 -42.52
C ILE A 12 8.32 37.22 -42.85
N LEU A 13 8.25 36.20 -43.72
CA LEU A 13 7.05 35.39 -43.91
C LEU A 13 6.86 34.53 -42.65
N VAL A 14 5.90 34.91 -41.79
CA VAL A 14 5.45 34.07 -40.68
C VAL A 14 4.48 33.03 -41.25
N ALA A 15 5.00 31.85 -41.57
CA ALA A 15 4.18 30.66 -41.77
C ALA A 15 3.81 30.07 -40.40
N LEU A 16 2.66 30.48 -39.86
CA LEU A 16 2.07 29.81 -38.69
C LEU A 16 1.34 28.56 -39.18
N SER A 17 2.06 27.44 -39.19
CA SER A 17 1.47 26.12 -39.22
C SER A 17 0.60 25.93 -37.98
N CYS A 18 -0.72 25.83 -38.17
CA CYS A 18 -1.66 25.43 -37.13
C CYS A 18 -1.47 23.92 -36.84
N GLY A 19 -0.44 23.59 -36.06
CA GLY A 19 -0.32 22.28 -35.45
C GLY A 19 -1.31 22.20 -34.30
N ALA A 20 -2.32 21.34 -34.40
CA ALA A 20 -3.12 20.96 -33.25
C ALA A 20 -2.16 20.51 -32.14
N ALA A 21 -2.11 21.23 -31.02
CA ALA A 21 -1.31 20.82 -29.87
C ALA A 21 -1.72 19.38 -29.51
N ALA A 22 -0.77 18.45 -29.50
CA ALA A 22 -1.05 17.07 -29.11
C ALA A 22 -1.60 17.07 -27.68
N GLU A 23 -2.78 16.48 -27.49
CA GLU A 23 -3.35 16.31 -26.15
C GLU A 23 -2.40 15.44 -25.32
N ASP A 24 -1.96 15.92 -24.15
CA ASP A 24 -1.01 15.20 -23.30
C ASP A 24 -1.51 13.80 -22.93
N PHE A 25 -2.83 13.63 -22.77
CA PHE A 25 -3.46 12.36 -22.40
C PHE A 25 -4.44 11.88 -23.46
N PRO A 26 -3.97 11.33 -24.59
CA PRO A 26 -4.84 10.87 -25.66
C PRO A 26 -5.77 9.76 -25.17
N ARG A 27 -6.95 9.68 -25.79
CA ARG A 27 -8.00 8.69 -25.49
C ARG A 27 -8.22 7.75 -26.69
N PRO A 28 -7.37 6.74 -26.90
CA PRO A 28 -7.57 5.78 -27.97
C PRO A 28 -8.93 5.09 -27.87
N ALA A 29 -9.65 4.98 -28.99
CA ALA A 29 -10.95 4.31 -29.04
C ALA A 29 -10.90 2.86 -28.51
N SER A 30 -9.75 2.19 -28.67
CA SER A 30 -9.50 0.85 -28.13
C SER A 30 -9.55 0.75 -26.60
N LEU A 31 -9.34 1.86 -25.88
CA LEU A 31 -9.44 1.92 -24.43
C LEU A 31 -10.81 2.38 -23.92
N GLN A 32 -11.68 2.88 -24.80
CA GLN A 32 -12.98 3.44 -24.39
C GLN A 32 -13.83 2.47 -23.54
N PRO A 33 -13.92 1.15 -23.86
CA PRO A 33 -14.62 0.21 -23.00
C PRO A 33 -14.03 0.11 -21.58
N ALA A 34 -12.70 0.15 -21.48
CA ALA A 34 -12.01 0.10 -20.20
C ALA A 34 -12.25 1.38 -19.39
N VAL A 35 -12.16 2.56 -20.04
CA VAL A 35 -12.45 3.84 -19.40
C VAL A 35 -13.88 3.86 -18.86
N GLN A 36 -14.88 3.49 -19.67
CA GLN A 36 -16.28 3.42 -19.24
C GLN A 36 -16.48 2.46 -18.07
N PHE A 37 -15.87 1.27 -18.11
CA PHE A 37 -15.94 0.31 -17.01
C PHE A 37 -15.40 0.91 -15.71
N TRP A 38 -14.23 1.54 -15.73
CA TRP A 38 -13.65 2.15 -14.53
C TRP A 38 -14.43 3.38 -14.05
N THR A 39 -15.00 4.17 -14.96
CA THR A 39 -15.89 5.28 -14.59
C THR A 39 -17.08 4.77 -13.77
N ARG A 40 -17.69 3.66 -14.18
CA ARG A 40 -18.79 3.02 -13.42
C ARG A 40 -18.31 2.48 -12.07
N VAL A 41 -17.15 1.84 -12.03
CA VAL A 41 -16.54 1.36 -10.76
C VAL A 41 -16.31 2.53 -9.78
N TYR A 42 -15.93 3.71 -10.28
CA TYR A 42 -15.65 4.89 -9.47
C TYR A 42 -16.88 5.75 -9.16
N SER A 43 -18.02 5.56 -9.82
CA SER A 43 -19.18 6.46 -9.65
C SER A 43 -20.50 5.77 -9.32
N GLU A 44 -20.69 4.50 -9.71
CA GLU A 44 -22.00 3.83 -9.62
C GLU A 44 -22.05 2.76 -8.52
N VAL A 45 -20.95 2.04 -8.28
CA VAL A 45 -20.93 0.89 -7.36
C VAL A 45 -19.99 1.12 -6.18
N SER A 46 -20.52 0.98 -4.96
CA SER A 46 -19.74 1.16 -3.73
C SER A 46 -18.97 -0.11 -3.35
N THR A 47 -18.18 -0.02 -2.27
CA THR A 47 -17.52 -1.19 -1.69
C THR A 47 -18.47 -2.26 -1.14
N ASP A 48 -19.77 -2.01 -1.07
CA ASP A 48 -20.78 -3.03 -0.74
C ASP A 48 -21.29 -3.79 -1.95
N GLN A 49 -20.74 -3.52 -3.14
CA GLN A 49 -21.11 -4.17 -4.38
C GLN A 49 -19.88 -4.40 -5.26
N GLY A 50 -20.07 -5.09 -6.37
CA GLY A 50 -19.07 -5.16 -7.41
C GLY A 50 -19.57 -5.87 -8.66
N TYR A 51 -18.76 -5.83 -9.71
CA TYR A 51 -19.10 -6.42 -11.01
C TYR A 51 -18.40 -7.75 -11.22
N ILE A 52 -19.15 -8.71 -11.75
CA ILE A 52 -18.59 -9.88 -12.44
C ILE A 52 -18.51 -9.52 -13.92
N HIS A 53 -17.32 -9.59 -14.50
CA HIS A 53 -17.05 -9.10 -15.86
C HIS A 53 -16.01 -9.96 -16.57
N ASP A 54 -15.86 -9.79 -17.88
CA ASP A 54 -14.78 -10.38 -18.66
C ASP A 54 -13.50 -9.54 -18.53
N ALA A 55 -12.37 -10.15 -18.20
CA ALA A 55 -11.10 -9.45 -17.98
C ALA A 55 -10.40 -9.02 -19.30
N SER A 56 -10.78 -9.62 -20.43
CA SER A 56 -10.23 -9.34 -21.76
C SER A 56 -11.08 -8.33 -22.53
N ASN A 57 -12.38 -8.24 -22.24
CA ASN A 57 -13.31 -7.27 -22.81
C ASN A 57 -14.15 -6.59 -21.73
N LEU A 58 -13.72 -5.40 -21.29
CA LEU A 58 -14.39 -4.64 -20.22
C LEU A 58 -15.75 -4.05 -20.61
N ALA A 59 -16.16 -4.11 -21.88
CA ALA A 59 -17.56 -3.83 -22.25
C ALA A 59 -18.53 -4.90 -21.71
N VAL A 60 -18.04 -6.13 -21.47
CA VAL A 60 -18.86 -7.26 -21.03
C VAL A 60 -18.90 -7.31 -19.50
N VAL A 61 -19.97 -6.75 -18.94
CA VAL A 61 -20.32 -6.89 -17.52
C VAL A 61 -21.46 -7.89 -17.41
N TYR A 62 -21.18 -9.04 -16.79
CA TYR A 62 -22.17 -10.11 -16.65
C TYR A 62 -23.25 -9.76 -15.63
N ARG A 63 -22.84 -9.31 -14.43
CA ARG A 63 -23.78 -8.94 -13.36
C ARG A 63 -23.12 -8.09 -12.29
N GLN A 64 -23.96 -7.37 -11.55
CA GLN A 64 -23.61 -6.81 -10.25
C GLN A 64 -23.85 -7.84 -9.13
N VAL A 65 -23.04 -7.79 -8.08
CA VAL A 65 -23.10 -8.66 -6.91
C VAL A 65 -23.11 -7.81 -5.66
N ASP A 66 -24.11 -8.03 -4.80
CA ASP A 66 -24.17 -7.40 -3.49
C ASP A 66 -23.29 -8.11 -2.47
N LEU A 67 -22.53 -7.31 -1.72
CA LEU A 67 -21.60 -7.69 -0.68
C LEU A 67 -21.94 -6.89 0.59
N PRO A 68 -22.87 -7.37 1.42
CA PRO A 68 -23.32 -6.64 2.59
C PRO A 68 -22.16 -6.16 3.47
N ALA A 69 -22.17 -4.89 3.88
CA ALA A 69 -21.11 -4.28 4.71
C ALA A 69 -20.81 -5.08 5.99
N MET A 70 -21.88 -5.56 6.64
CA MET A 70 -21.80 -6.32 7.90
C MET A 70 -21.37 -7.77 7.73
N ALA A 71 -21.27 -8.28 6.50
CA ALA A 71 -20.86 -9.65 6.26
C ALA A 71 -19.35 -9.83 6.46
N SER A 72 -18.96 -10.95 7.09
CA SER A 72 -17.55 -11.29 7.22
C SER A 72 -16.88 -11.49 5.84
N ASN A 73 -15.57 -11.28 5.76
CA ASN A 73 -14.81 -11.45 4.52
C ASN A 73 -15.02 -12.82 3.89
N SER A 74 -15.11 -13.89 4.69
CA SER A 74 -15.34 -15.25 4.18
C SER A 74 -16.71 -15.43 3.54
N VAL A 75 -17.74 -14.73 4.04
CA VAL A 75 -19.09 -14.73 3.44
C VAL A 75 -19.08 -13.96 2.13
N ARG A 76 -18.45 -12.77 2.11
CA ARG A 76 -18.31 -11.94 0.90
C ARG A 76 -17.57 -12.69 -0.20
N GLU A 77 -16.44 -13.33 0.12
CA GLU A 77 -15.69 -14.16 -0.82
C GLU A 77 -16.50 -15.34 -1.36
N ARG A 78 -17.30 -16.00 -0.51
CA ARG A 78 -18.15 -17.12 -0.94
C ARG A 78 -19.21 -16.66 -1.94
N ARG A 79 -19.85 -15.51 -1.70
CA ARG A 79 -20.82 -14.91 -2.64
C ARG A 79 -20.18 -14.61 -3.99
N VAL A 80 -19.00 -13.99 -3.99
CA VAL A 80 -18.24 -13.73 -5.22
C VAL A 80 -17.90 -15.03 -5.96
N ARG A 81 -17.39 -16.04 -5.25
CA ARG A 81 -17.05 -17.34 -5.86
C ARG A 81 -18.27 -18.02 -6.48
N ALA A 82 -19.41 -18.03 -5.79
CA ALA A 82 -20.65 -18.59 -6.30
C ALA A 82 -21.14 -17.86 -7.56
N ALA A 83 -21.20 -16.52 -7.52
CA ALA A 83 -21.60 -15.70 -8.66
C ALA A 83 -20.68 -15.90 -9.87
N LYS A 84 -19.36 -15.98 -9.65
CA LYS A 84 -18.40 -16.31 -10.73
C LYS A 84 -18.69 -17.68 -11.33
N GLN A 85 -18.94 -18.70 -10.51
CA GLN A 85 -19.17 -20.06 -10.99
C GLN A 85 -20.45 -20.17 -11.82
N GLU A 86 -21.53 -19.46 -11.44
CA GLU A 86 -22.75 -19.38 -12.24
C GLU A 86 -22.48 -18.83 -13.64
N ILE A 87 -21.69 -17.75 -13.75
CA ILE A 87 -21.30 -17.18 -15.04
C ILE A 87 -20.42 -18.14 -15.85
N VAL A 88 -19.46 -18.82 -15.21
CA VAL A 88 -18.62 -19.81 -15.88
C VAL A 88 -19.46 -20.95 -16.45
N ASN A 89 -20.42 -21.47 -15.69
CA ASN A 89 -21.32 -22.53 -16.16
C ASN A 89 -22.15 -22.07 -17.36
N ALA A 90 -22.73 -20.86 -17.29
CA ALA A 90 -23.47 -20.28 -18.42
C ALA A 90 -22.60 -20.10 -19.67
N LEU A 91 -21.36 -19.62 -19.51
CA LEU A 91 -20.39 -19.52 -20.61
C LEU A 91 -20.03 -20.88 -21.21
N GLN A 92 -19.92 -21.93 -20.39
CA GLN A 92 -19.69 -23.30 -20.86
C GLN A 92 -20.88 -23.82 -21.68
N THR A 93 -22.11 -23.55 -21.25
CA THR A 93 -23.31 -23.87 -22.03
C THR A 93 -23.30 -23.13 -23.37
N LEU A 94 -23.01 -21.83 -23.39
CA LEU A 94 -22.95 -21.07 -24.64
C LEU A 94 -21.78 -21.55 -25.54
N ALA A 95 -20.68 -22.01 -24.94
CA ALA A 95 -19.55 -22.60 -25.66
C ALA A 95 -19.88 -23.93 -26.34
N SER A 96 -20.93 -24.65 -25.92
CA SER A 96 -21.40 -25.86 -26.62
C SER A 96 -22.20 -25.56 -27.89
N GLY A 97 -22.60 -24.30 -28.10
CA GLY A 97 -23.42 -23.87 -29.24
C GLY A 97 -24.89 -23.63 -28.92
N LYS A 98 -25.34 -23.91 -27.70
CA LYS A 98 -26.73 -23.64 -27.27
C LYS A 98 -27.05 -22.14 -27.37
N ARG A 99 -28.17 -21.77 -27.99
CA ARG A 99 -28.64 -20.36 -28.13
C ARG A 99 -30.12 -20.17 -27.82
N ASP A 100 -30.86 -21.26 -27.76
CA ASP A 100 -32.29 -21.38 -27.50
C ASP A 100 -32.55 -22.18 -26.21
N GLY A 101 -33.75 -22.06 -25.64
CA GLY A 101 -34.10 -22.75 -24.37
C GLY A 101 -33.14 -22.41 -23.21
N LEU A 102 -32.64 -21.17 -23.19
CA LEU A 102 -31.65 -20.72 -22.21
C LEU A 102 -32.30 -20.45 -20.85
N SER A 103 -31.58 -20.77 -19.77
CA SER A 103 -31.93 -20.26 -18.45
C SER A 103 -31.80 -18.74 -18.37
N ALA A 104 -32.38 -18.11 -17.35
CA ALA A 104 -32.27 -16.66 -17.17
C ALA A 104 -30.80 -16.18 -17.11
N THR A 105 -29.94 -16.90 -16.40
CA THR A 105 -28.50 -16.58 -16.33
C THR A 105 -27.81 -16.78 -17.68
N GLU A 106 -28.13 -17.85 -18.41
CA GLU A 106 -27.56 -18.09 -19.75
C GLU A 106 -27.97 -17.01 -20.74
N ALA A 107 -29.24 -16.59 -20.73
CA ALA A 107 -29.74 -15.51 -21.56
C ALA A 107 -29.11 -14.16 -21.20
N GLN A 108 -28.95 -13.86 -19.90
CA GLN A 108 -28.25 -12.68 -19.41
C GLN A 108 -26.78 -12.67 -19.87
N VAL A 109 -26.08 -13.80 -19.73
CA VAL A 109 -24.69 -13.93 -20.19
C VAL A 109 -24.60 -13.76 -21.70
N LEU A 110 -25.48 -14.38 -22.48
CA LEU A 110 -25.51 -14.23 -23.94
C LEU A 110 -25.77 -12.77 -24.34
N GLY A 111 -26.73 -12.11 -23.70
CA GLY A 111 -27.09 -10.71 -23.96
C GLY A 111 -26.02 -9.69 -23.58
N ALA A 112 -25.08 -10.05 -22.70
CA ALA A 112 -23.93 -9.20 -22.37
C ALA A 112 -22.88 -9.14 -23.48
N TRP A 113 -22.94 -10.06 -24.46
CA TRP A 113 -22.01 -10.11 -25.59
C TRP A 113 -22.63 -9.54 -26.86
N PRO A 114 -21.82 -9.01 -27.80
CA PRO A 114 -22.31 -8.66 -29.12
C PRO A 114 -22.99 -9.84 -29.83
N ALA A 115 -24.05 -9.54 -30.58
CA ALA A 115 -24.73 -10.53 -31.40
C ALA A 115 -23.74 -11.24 -32.34
N GLY A 116 -23.89 -12.56 -32.50
CA GLY A 116 -22.99 -13.38 -33.32
C GLY A 116 -21.69 -13.81 -32.64
N THR A 117 -21.51 -13.56 -31.33
CA THR A 117 -20.33 -14.06 -30.59
C THR A 117 -20.19 -15.59 -30.71
N SER A 118 -18.98 -16.02 -31.09
CA SER A 118 -18.70 -17.43 -31.39
C SER A 118 -18.62 -18.29 -30.13
N SER A 119 -18.93 -19.58 -30.28
CA SER A 119 -18.77 -20.57 -29.21
C SER A 119 -17.32 -20.67 -28.70
N GLN A 120 -16.33 -20.47 -29.58
CA GLN A 120 -14.92 -20.41 -29.17
C GLN A 120 -14.61 -19.20 -28.29
N ARG A 121 -15.22 -18.02 -28.57
CA ARG A 121 -15.05 -16.86 -27.69
C ARG A 121 -15.67 -17.08 -26.32
N PHE A 122 -16.85 -17.70 -26.25
CA PHE A 122 -17.45 -18.10 -24.97
C PHE A 122 -16.56 -19.09 -24.21
N ALA A 123 -15.97 -20.08 -24.91
CA ALA A 123 -15.03 -21.01 -24.30
C ALA A 123 -13.81 -20.29 -23.69
N ALA A 124 -13.23 -19.33 -24.41
CA ALA A 124 -12.12 -18.53 -23.90
C ALA A 124 -12.53 -17.66 -22.68
N ALA A 125 -13.71 -17.03 -22.73
CA ALA A 125 -14.23 -16.17 -21.68
C ALA A 125 -14.40 -16.90 -20.32
N THR A 126 -14.57 -18.22 -20.31
CA THR A 126 -14.60 -19.02 -19.06
C THR A 126 -13.37 -18.81 -18.17
N ARG A 127 -12.21 -18.52 -18.77
CA ARG A 127 -10.93 -18.28 -18.08
C ARG A 127 -10.74 -16.81 -17.66
N ASP A 128 -11.54 -15.92 -18.23
CA ASP A 128 -11.42 -14.47 -18.08
C ASP A 128 -12.44 -13.89 -17.08
N VAL A 129 -13.32 -14.71 -16.49
CA VAL A 129 -14.32 -14.25 -15.51
C VAL A 129 -13.63 -13.68 -14.26
N ARG A 130 -13.82 -12.38 -14.03
CA ARG A 130 -13.22 -11.62 -12.93
C ARG A 130 -14.28 -10.92 -12.10
N PHE A 131 -13.96 -10.69 -10.83
CA PHE A 131 -14.72 -9.82 -9.94
C PHE A 131 -13.94 -8.52 -9.72
N GLN A 132 -14.64 -7.38 -9.81
CA GLN A 132 -14.12 -6.06 -9.49
C GLN A 132 -15.00 -5.43 -8.41
N LEU A 133 -14.40 -5.15 -7.25
CA LEU A 133 -15.08 -4.45 -6.17
C LEU A 133 -15.41 -3.02 -6.62
N GLY A 134 -16.60 -2.54 -6.27
CA GLY A 134 -16.98 -1.15 -6.43
C GLY A 134 -16.15 -0.22 -5.53
N GLN A 135 -16.00 1.03 -5.95
CA GLN A 135 -15.13 2.01 -5.31
C GLN A 135 -15.79 3.40 -5.22
N SER A 136 -17.08 3.57 -5.53
CA SER A 136 -17.72 4.89 -5.61
C SER A 136 -17.75 5.66 -4.30
N ASP A 137 -17.98 4.98 -3.18
CA ASP A 137 -17.90 5.50 -1.82
C ASP A 137 -16.46 5.96 -1.46
N ARG A 138 -15.46 5.17 -1.84
CA ARG A 138 -14.04 5.51 -1.63
C ARG A 138 -13.59 6.66 -2.51
N PHE A 139 -14.05 6.70 -3.76
CA PHE A 139 -13.75 7.76 -4.69
C PHE A 139 -14.36 9.07 -4.20
N ARG A 140 -15.65 9.06 -3.81
CA ARG A 140 -16.31 10.21 -3.19
C ARG A 140 -15.53 10.72 -1.98
N ALA A 141 -15.21 9.85 -1.03
CA ALA A 141 -14.43 10.22 0.16
C ALA A 141 -13.02 10.73 -0.22
N GLY A 142 -12.42 10.21 -1.29
CA GLY A 142 -11.17 10.70 -1.85
C GLY A 142 -11.29 12.10 -2.44
N MET A 143 -12.39 12.41 -3.14
CA MET A 143 -12.63 13.75 -3.66
C MET A 143 -12.83 14.77 -2.54
N GLU A 144 -13.56 14.42 -1.48
CA GLU A 144 -13.69 15.25 -0.28
C GLU A 144 -12.31 15.55 0.32
N ARG A 145 -11.50 14.51 0.56
CA ARG A 145 -10.14 14.66 1.09
C ARG A 145 -9.21 15.42 0.16
N SER A 146 -9.40 15.30 -1.16
CA SER A 146 -8.47 15.88 -2.15
C SER A 146 -8.32 17.38 -2.02
N GLY A 147 -9.34 18.09 -1.51
CA GLY A 147 -9.27 19.53 -1.27
C GLY A 147 -8.15 19.95 -0.30
N GLN A 148 -7.75 19.07 0.63
CA GLN A 148 -6.61 19.32 1.52
C GLN A 148 -5.28 19.45 0.78
N TRP A 149 -5.12 18.73 -0.34
CA TRP A 149 -3.81 18.46 -0.97
C TRP A 149 -3.68 19.01 -2.39
N LYS A 150 -4.78 19.08 -3.15
CA LYS A 150 -4.78 19.46 -4.57
C LYS A 150 -4.15 20.83 -4.86
N PRO A 151 -4.32 21.88 -4.04
CA PRO A 151 -3.64 23.16 -4.29
C PRO A 151 -2.12 23.01 -4.36
N PHE A 152 -1.52 22.34 -3.37
CA PHE A 152 -0.08 22.08 -3.34
C PHE A 152 0.36 21.14 -4.46
N ILE A 153 -0.43 20.11 -4.78
CA ILE A 153 -0.12 19.22 -5.92
C ILE A 153 -0.05 20.03 -7.22
N ARG A 154 -1.01 20.92 -7.48
CA ARG A 154 -1.03 21.74 -8.69
C ARG A 154 0.13 22.72 -8.76
N GLU A 155 0.50 23.32 -7.63
CA GLU A 155 1.68 24.18 -7.51
C GLU A 155 2.94 23.41 -7.92
N VAL A 156 3.19 22.25 -7.30
CA VAL A 156 4.35 21.40 -7.61
C VAL A 156 4.36 20.93 -9.07
N LEU A 157 3.20 20.56 -9.62
CA LEU A 157 3.09 20.15 -11.03
C LEU A 157 3.46 21.32 -11.97
N ALA A 158 2.93 22.52 -11.70
CA ALA A 158 3.23 23.72 -12.48
C ALA A 158 4.71 24.11 -12.41
N GLU A 159 5.30 24.12 -11.21
CA GLU A 159 6.73 24.40 -11.02
C GLU A 159 7.64 23.42 -11.77
N GLN A 160 7.22 22.16 -11.87
CA GLN A 160 7.97 21.12 -12.58
C GLN A 160 7.69 21.09 -14.08
N GLY A 161 6.76 21.89 -14.59
CA GLY A 161 6.32 21.89 -15.99
C GLY A 161 5.57 20.60 -16.38
N LEU A 162 4.79 20.04 -15.44
CA LEU A 162 4.03 18.80 -15.64
C LEU A 162 2.56 19.10 -15.90
N PRO A 163 1.85 18.23 -16.66
CA PRO A 163 0.45 18.43 -16.95
C PRO A 163 -0.43 18.46 -15.67
N PRO A 164 -1.38 19.40 -15.58
CA PRO A 164 -2.22 19.56 -14.40
C PRO A 164 -3.15 18.35 -14.15
N GLU A 165 -3.49 17.58 -15.18
CA GLU A 165 -4.32 16.36 -15.07
C GLU A 165 -3.70 15.27 -14.20
N LEU A 166 -2.39 15.32 -13.95
CA LEU A 166 -1.74 14.37 -13.04
C LEU A 166 -2.21 14.53 -11.58
N ASP A 167 -2.90 15.63 -11.25
CA ASP A 167 -3.44 15.86 -9.91
C ASP A 167 -4.49 14.82 -9.48
N VAL A 168 -5.06 14.04 -10.40
CA VAL A 168 -6.03 12.97 -10.10
C VAL A 168 -5.39 11.62 -9.79
N LEU A 169 -4.08 11.45 -10.02
CA LEU A 169 -3.42 10.16 -9.85
C LEU A 169 -3.57 9.57 -8.42
N PRO A 170 -3.56 10.37 -7.33
CA PRO A 170 -3.85 9.87 -6.00
C PRO A 170 -5.23 9.22 -5.83
N HIS A 171 -6.23 9.51 -6.69
CA HIS A 171 -7.51 8.80 -6.69
C HIS A 171 -7.33 7.32 -6.97
N VAL A 172 -6.53 7.00 -7.99
CA VAL A 172 -6.27 5.65 -8.48
C VAL A 172 -5.38 4.87 -7.50
N GLU A 173 -4.43 5.56 -6.85
CA GLU A 173 -3.48 4.95 -5.94
C GLU A 173 -4.07 4.66 -4.54
N SER A 174 -4.58 5.69 -3.86
CA SER A 174 -5.01 5.59 -2.45
C SER A 174 -6.36 6.23 -2.17
N SER A 175 -7.00 6.80 -3.18
CA SER A 175 -8.12 7.73 -3.02
C SER A 175 -7.75 8.91 -2.12
N PHE A 176 -6.59 9.55 -2.33
CA PHE A 176 -6.11 10.66 -1.48
C PHE A 176 -6.01 10.32 0.02
N ASN A 177 -5.69 9.08 0.36
CA ASN A 177 -5.51 8.67 1.76
C ASN A 177 -4.02 8.71 2.14
N PRO A 178 -3.57 9.67 2.97
CA PRO A 178 -2.18 9.77 3.38
C PRO A 178 -1.73 8.63 4.30
N ASP A 179 -2.68 7.95 4.96
CA ASP A 179 -2.41 6.83 5.86
C ASP A 179 -2.42 5.47 5.15
N ALA A 180 -2.52 5.45 3.82
CA ALA A 180 -2.72 4.22 3.07
C ALA A 180 -1.48 3.32 3.06
N TRP A 181 -1.69 2.03 3.37
CA TRP A 181 -0.67 0.99 3.29
C TRP A 181 -1.16 -0.21 2.48
N SER A 182 -0.50 -0.53 1.37
CA SER A 182 -0.83 -1.72 0.59
C SER A 182 -0.31 -2.99 1.24
N ARG A 183 -0.85 -4.17 0.89
CA ARG A 183 -0.34 -5.47 1.37
C ARG A 183 1.13 -5.74 1.00
N VAL A 184 1.63 -5.11 -0.06
CA VAL A 184 3.01 -5.26 -0.56
C VAL A 184 3.94 -4.10 -0.19
N ALA A 185 3.51 -3.23 0.73
CA ALA A 185 4.30 -2.18 1.39
C ALA A 185 4.46 -0.87 0.62
N ALA A 186 3.62 -0.63 -0.38
CA ALA A 186 3.35 0.72 -0.85
C ALA A 186 2.71 1.53 0.28
N ALA A 187 3.10 2.80 0.41
CA ALA A 187 2.72 3.65 1.53
C ALA A 187 2.35 5.06 1.05
N GLY A 188 1.43 5.68 1.79
CA GLY A 188 1.04 7.07 1.63
C GLY A 188 0.07 7.35 0.50
N MET A 189 -0.27 8.62 0.35
CA MET A 189 -1.20 9.11 -0.67
C MET A 189 -0.81 8.67 -2.10
N TRP A 190 0.49 8.68 -2.38
CA TRP A 190 1.07 8.36 -3.69
C TRP A 190 1.51 6.90 -3.84
N GLN A 191 1.26 6.04 -2.84
CA GLN A 191 1.57 4.61 -2.84
C GLN A 191 2.99 4.26 -3.29
N PHE A 192 4.00 4.96 -2.77
CA PHE A 192 5.38 4.65 -3.09
C PHE A 192 5.84 3.32 -2.49
N MET A 193 6.47 2.47 -3.32
CA MET A 193 7.24 1.32 -2.84
C MET A 193 8.51 1.81 -2.11
N PRO A 194 9.00 1.09 -1.06
CA PRO A 194 10.13 1.57 -0.26
C PRO A 194 11.40 1.83 -1.08
N ALA A 195 11.70 0.95 -2.04
CA ALA A 195 12.90 1.08 -2.87
C ALA A 195 12.84 2.28 -3.83
N THR A 196 11.66 2.57 -4.37
CA THR A 196 11.43 3.75 -5.21
C THR A 196 11.45 5.01 -4.37
N GLY A 197 10.76 5.02 -3.23
CA GLY A 197 10.70 6.16 -2.32
C GLY A 197 12.09 6.63 -1.88
N ARG A 198 13.00 5.70 -1.53
CA ARG A 198 14.40 6.03 -1.18
C ARG A 198 15.20 6.76 -2.26
N GLN A 199 14.76 6.75 -3.51
CA GLN A 199 15.42 7.51 -4.58
C GLN A 199 15.04 9.00 -4.57
N PHE A 200 13.94 9.36 -3.90
CA PHE A 200 13.36 10.71 -3.97
C PHE A 200 13.10 11.35 -2.61
N MET A 201 13.06 10.56 -1.53
CA MET A 201 12.70 11.00 -0.18
C MET A 201 13.31 10.07 0.86
N ARG A 202 13.32 10.51 2.12
CA ARG A 202 13.83 9.75 3.26
C ARG A 202 12.85 8.65 3.67
N VAL A 203 13.34 7.42 3.67
CA VAL A 203 12.60 6.23 4.12
C VAL A 203 13.51 5.35 4.96
N ASP A 204 13.40 5.50 6.28
CA ASP A 204 14.10 4.73 7.30
C ASP A 204 13.15 4.38 8.48
N HIS A 205 13.70 3.84 9.58
CA HIS A 205 12.89 3.41 10.73
C HIS A 205 12.43 4.55 11.65
N VAL A 206 12.95 5.78 11.45
CA VAL A 206 12.57 6.96 12.24
C VAL A 206 11.73 7.97 11.45
N VAL A 207 11.93 8.02 10.13
CA VAL A 207 11.21 8.90 9.19
C VAL A 207 10.86 8.11 7.93
N ASP A 208 9.58 8.09 7.58
CA ASP A 208 9.06 7.57 6.31
C ASP A 208 8.25 8.66 5.59
N GLU A 209 8.95 9.47 4.79
CA GLU A 209 8.37 10.62 4.07
C GLU A 209 7.35 10.21 3.01
N ARG A 210 7.19 8.92 2.72
CA ARG A 210 6.07 8.44 1.88
C ARG A 210 4.73 8.76 2.53
N MET A 211 4.69 8.82 3.85
CA MET A 211 3.49 9.16 4.63
C MET A 211 3.23 10.66 4.70
N ASP A 212 4.20 11.52 4.33
CA ASP A 212 4.00 12.97 4.25
C ASP A 212 3.41 13.35 2.88
N PRO A 213 2.16 13.87 2.82
CA PRO A 213 1.53 14.24 1.56
C PRO A 213 2.32 15.26 0.74
N PHE A 214 3.04 16.18 1.39
CA PHE A 214 3.78 17.24 0.71
C PHE A 214 5.07 16.70 0.10
N THR A 215 5.92 16.08 0.92
CA THR A 215 7.18 15.48 0.44
C THR A 215 6.93 14.38 -0.59
N ALA A 216 5.92 13.54 -0.39
CA ALA A 216 5.54 12.51 -1.34
C ALA A 216 5.01 13.09 -2.67
N THR A 217 4.37 14.27 -2.66
CA THR A 217 3.92 14.97 -3.87
C THR A 217 5.08 15.45 -4.71
N GLU A 218 6.08 16.11 -4.10
CA GLU A 218 7.29 16.51 -4.80
C GLU A 218 8.04 15.31 -5.36
N ALA A 219 8.14 14.22 -4.59
CA ALA A 219 8.74 12.97 -5.04
C ALA A 219 7.96 12.35 -6.23
N ALA A 220 6.62 12.36 -6.20
CA ALA A 220 5.77 11.88 -7.28
C ALA A 220 5.97 12.69 -8.56
N ALA A 221 6.01 14.03 -8.45
CA ALA A 221 6.29 14.91 -9.58
C ALA A 221 7.65 14.61 -10.21
N ARG A 222 8.72 14.48 -9.40
CA ARG A 222 10.06 14.10 -9.89
C ARG A 222 10.06 12.72 -10.56
N LEU A 223 9.35 11.75 -10.01
CA LEU A 223 9.22 10.42 -10.61
C LEU A 223 8.46 10.46 -11.95
N LEU A 224 7.32 11.15 -12.02
CA LEU A 224 6.53 11.30 -13.25
C LEU A 224 7.31 12.02 -14.34
N LYS A 225 8.06 13.09 -13.98
CA LYS A 225 8.97 13.79 -14.87
C LYS A 225 10.05 12.86 -15.44
N ARG A 226 10.67 12.04 -14.59
CA ARG A 226 11.65 11.02 -15.01
C ARG A 226 11.00 9.97 -15.91
N ASN A 227 9.79 9.52 -15.59
CA ASN A 227 9.07 8.54 -16.39
C ASN A 227 8.76 9.08 -17.78
N TYR A 228 8.32 10.34 -17.87
CA TYR A 228 8.08 11.00 -19.16
C TYR A 228 9.38 11.18 -19.94
N ALA A 229 10.46 11.65 -19.33
CA ALA A 229 11.76 11.81 -20.00
C ALA A 229 12.28 10.50 -20.61
N VAL A 230 11.95 9.35 -20.02
CA VAL A 230 12.36 8.02 -20.49
C VAL A 230 11.41 7.43 -21.54
N THR A 231 10.13 7.76 -21.46
CA THR A 231 9.09 7.15 -22.32
C THR A 231 8.69 8.03 -23.50
N GLU A 232 8.81 9.35 -23.35
CA GLU A 232 8.34 10.40 -24.26
C GLU A 232 6.85 10.22 -24.61
N SER A 233 6.08 9.72 -23.64
CA SER A 233 4.66 9.41 -23.79
C SER A 233 4.00 9.38 -22.43
N TRP A 234 3.09 10.31 -22.17
CA TRP A 234 2.34 10.34 -20.91
C TRP A 234 1.55 9.06 -20.61
N PRO A 235 0.85 8.43 -21.59
CA PRO A 235 0.24 7.13 -21.34
C PRO A 235 1.20 6.07 -20.80
N LEU A 236 2.43 6.03 -21.33
CA LEU A 236 3.47 5.10 -20.87
C LEU A 236 4.12 5.55 -19.57
N ALA A 237 4.27 6.85 -19.34
CA ALA A 237 4.82 7.41 -18.11
C ALA A 237 3.91 7.14 -16.90
N VAL A 238 2.60 7.34 -17.07
CA VAL A 238 1.55 7.03 -16.08
C VAL A 238 1.50 5.52 -15.85
N THR A 239 1.43 4.70 -16.90
CA THR A 239 1.48 3.23 -16.74
C THR A 239 2.78 2.78 -16.07
N GLY A 240 3.90 3.44 -16.37
CA GLY A 240 5.21 3.19 -15.80
C GLY A 240 5.34 3.59 -14.33
N TYR A 241 4.49 4.49 -13.83
CA TYR A 241 4.39 4.80 -12.41
C TYR A 241 3.96 3.56 -11.61
N ASN A 242 2.95 2.85 -12.11
CA ASN A 242 2.42 1.62 -11.48
C ASN A 242 3.25 0.37 -11.79
N HIS A 243 3.63 0.18 -13.06
CA HIS A 243 4.26 -1.06 -13.55
C HIS A 243 5.79 -1.01 -13.57
N GLY A 244 6.38 0.19 -13.44
CA GLY A 244 7.79 0.45 -13.71
C GLY A 244 8.06 0.76 -15.18
N THR A 245 8.82 1.82 -15.44
CA THR A 245 9.15 2.31 -16.79
C THR A 245 9.85 1.28 -17.66
N THR A 246 10.82 0.55 -17.10
CA THR A 246 11.53 -0.52 -17.83
C THR A 246 10.56 -1.62 -18.30
N GLY A 247 9.57 -1.96 -17.48
CA GLY A 247 8.56 -2.97 -17.82
C GLY A 247 7.67 -2.51 -18.97
N VAL A 248 7.20 -1.25 -18.93
CA VAL A 248 6.38 -0.65 -19.99
C VAL A 248 7.17 -0.50 -21.29
N LEU A 249 8.42 -0.06 -21.24
CA LEU A 249 9.26 0.05 -22.43
C LEU A 249 9.59 -1.31 -23.05
N ARG A 250 9.74 -2.37 -22.24
CA ARG A 250 9.87 -3.73 -22.75
C ARG A 250 8.60 -4.17 -23.47
N ALA A 251 7.42 -3.86 -22.92
CA ALA A 251 6.14 -4.14 -23.58
C ALA A 251 6.02 -3.39 -24.92
N ALA A 252 6.36 -2.10 -24.94
CA ALA A 252 6.37 -1.28 -26.15
C ALA A 252 7.30 -1.85 -27.24
N ARG A 253 8.54 -2.23 -26.87
CA ARG A 253 9.48 -2.88 -27.79
C ARG A 253 8.98 -4.21 -28.32
N ALA A 254 8.36 -5.03 -27.47
CA ALA A 254 7.85 -6.35 -27.86
C ALA A 254 6.72 -6.28 -28.91
N VAL A 255 5.92 -5.21 -28.90
CA VAL A 255 4.83 -5.01 -29.88
C VAL A 255 5.18 -4.03 -31.00
N GLY A 256 6.36 -3.41 -30.95
CA GLY A 256 6.82 -2.42 -31.94
C GLY A 256 6.02 -1.10 -31.94
N SER A 257 5.41 -0.70 -30.82
CA SER A 257 4.60 0.52 -30.73
C SER A 257 4.63 1.15 -29.34
N LYS A 258 4.64 2.48 -29.28
CA LYS A 258 4.43 3.27 -28.04
C LYS A 258 2.95 3.57 -27.77
N ASP A 259 2.04 3.21 -28.67
CA ASP A 259 0.60 3.36 -28.45
C ASP A 259 0.15 2.41 -27.33
N ILE A 260 -0.39 2.98 -26.25
CA ILE A 260 -0.81 2.23 -25.07
C ILE A 260 -1.96 1.25 -25.38
N GLY A 261 -2.86 1.60 -26.29
CA GLY A 261 -3.95 0.73 -26.73
C GLY A 261 -3.42 -0.49 -27.48
N VAL A 262 -2.40 -0.31 -28.33
CA VAL A 262 -1.70 -1.41 -29.00
C VAL A 262 -0.97 -2.30 -28.00
N ILE A 263 -0.26 -1.72 -27.04
CA ILE A 263 0.45 -2.48 -25.98
C ILE A 263 -0.54 -3.29 -25.16
N VAL A 264 -1.62 -2.66 -24.68
CA VAL A 264 -2.67 -3.34 -23.91
C VAL A 264 -3.29 -4.45 -24.75
N ALA A 265 -3.58 -4.25 -26.03
CA ALA A 265 -4.20 -5.27 -26.87
C ALA A 265 -3.27 -6.45 -27.19
N ARG A 266 -1.98 -6.21 -27.44
CA ARG A 266 -1.07 -7.21 -28.05
C ARG A 266 -0.01 -7.78 -27.12
N TYR A 267 0.37 -7.08 -26.04
CA TYR A 267 1.39 -7.57 -25.14
C TYR A 267 0.79 -8.49 -24.07
N SER A 268 1.38 -9.67 -23.93
CA SER A 268 1.08 -10.63 -22.86
C SER A 268 2.37 -11.00 -22.14
N GLY A 269 2.51 -10.53 -20.90
CA GLY A 269 3.66 -10.83 -20.05
C GLY A 269 3.21 -11.11 -18.62
N PRO A 270 3.87 -12.01 -17.87
CA PRO A 270 3.42 -12.45 -16.56
C PRO A 270 3.32 -11.31 -15.53
N ALA A 271 4.15 -10.27 -15.67
CA ALA A 271 4.09 -9.09 -14.82
C ALA A 271 3.09 -8.02 -15.30
N PHE A 272 2.72 -8.01 -16.59
CA PHE A 272 1.83 -7.01 -17.19
C PHE A 272 0.38 -7.50 -17.14
N GLY A 273 -0.08 -7.77 -15.92
CA GLY A 273 -1.41 -8.32 -15.65
C GLY A 273 -2.52 -7.27 -15.68
N PHE A 274 -3.70 -7.66 -15.19
CA PHE A 274 -4.92 -6.86 -15.24
C PHE A 274 -4.75 -5.42 -14.72
N ALA A 275 -4.10 -5.24 -13.56
CA ALA A 275 -3.91 -3.91 -12.97
C ALA A 275 -3.07 -3.00 -13.88
N SER A 276 -1.89 -3.47 -14.31
CA SER A 276 -1.00 -2.68 -15.17
C SER A 276 -1.61 -2.39 -16.55
N ARG A 277 -2.34 -3.34 -17.14
CA ARG A 277 -3.05 -3.14 -18.42
C ARG A 277 -4.15 -2.09 -18.35
N ASN A 278 -4.74 -1.91 -17.17
CA ASN A 278 -5.87 -1.01 -16.98
C ASN A 278 -5.49 0.34 -16.37
N PHE A 279 -4.27 0.49 -15.87
CA PHE A 279 -3.88 1.66 -15.08
C PHE A 279 -4.12 3.00 -15.81
N TYR A 280 -3.76 3.09 -17.09
CA TYR A 280 -4.03 4.29 -17.87
C TYR A 280 -5.53 4.54 -18.10
N ALA A 281 -6.32 3.49 -18.35
CA ALA A 281 -7.78 3.62 -18.48
C ALA A 281 -8.44 4.04 -17.15
N SER A 282 -7.95 3.52 -16.01
CA SER A 282 -8.37 3.93 -14.67
C SER A 282 -8.01 5.39 -14.38
N PHE A 283 -6.83 5.86 -14.81
CA PHE A 283 -6.45 7.27 -14.73
C PHE A 283 -7.40 8.16 -15.54
N LEU A 284 -7.67 7.82 -16.81
CA LEU A 284 -8.60 8.58 -17.65
C LEU A 284 -10.02 8.62 -17.06
N ALA A 285 -10.49 7.51 -16.49
CA ALA A 285 -11.77 7.43 -15.80
C ALA A 285 -11.81 8.30 -14.54
N ALA A 286 -10.75 8.28 -13.73
CA ALA A 286 -10.63 9.14 -12.55
C ALA A 286 -10.64 10.62 -12.96
N LEU A 287 -9.94 10.98 -14.03
CA LEU A 287 -9.96 12.33 -14.60
C LEU A 287 -11.36 12.75 -15.03
N ASP A 288 -12.13 11.85 -15.67
CA ASP A 288 -13.50 12.14 -16.09
C ASP A 288 -14.43 12.37 -14.89
N VAL A 289 -14.37 11.49 -13.89
CA VAL A 289 -15.21 11.61 -12.69
C VAL A 289 -14.86 12.88 -11.92
N ASP A 290 -13.57 13.19 -11.79
CA ASP A 290 -13.09 14.37 -11.07
C ASP A 290 -13.52 15.68 -11.75
N ARG A 291 -13.34 15.79 -13.08
CA ARG A 291 -13.79 16.96 -13.87
C ARG A 291 -15.31 17.14 -13.87
N ASN A 292 -16.07 16.07 -13.68
CA ASN A 292 -17.52 16.07 -13.70
C ASN A 292 -18.11 15.74 -12.31
N ALA A 293 -17.43 16.15 -11.24
CA ALA A 293 -17.78 15.86 -9.85
C ALA A 293 -19.28 16.09 -9.54
N ALA A 294 -19.81 17.25 -9.95
CA ALA A 294 -21.21 17.62 -9.68
C ALA A 294 -22.23 16.69 -10.34
N ARG A 295 -21.88 16.06 -11.48
CA ARG A 295 -22.72 15.09 -12.17
C ARG A 295 -22.76 13.75 -11.44
N TYR A 296 -21.60 13.27 -10.99
CA TYR A 296 -21.47 11.95 -10.38
C TYR A 296 -21.75 11.94 -8.87
N PHE A 297 -21.42 13.04 -8.19
CA PHE A 297 -21.56 13.21 -6.74
C PHE A 297 -22.19 14.58 -6.42
N PRO A 298 -23.50 14.76 -6.66
CA PRO A 298 -24.19 15.99 -6.30
C PRO A 298 -24.06 16.28 -4.80
N GLY A 299 -23.80 17.55 -4.45
CA GLY A 299 -23.61 17.98 -3.06
C GLY A 299 -22.28 17.59 -2.41
N LEU A 300 -21.30 17.13 -3.20
CA LEU A 300 -19.93 16.89 -2.71
C LEU A 300 -19.33 18.17 -2.10
N GLN A 301 -18.78 18.04 -0.90
CA GLN A 301 -18.05 19.12 -0.22
C GLN A 301 -16.58 18.74 -0.07
N VAL A 302 -15.71 19.51 -0.72
CA VAL A 302 -14.25 19.33 -0.60
C VAL A 302 -13.76 19.95 0.71
N GLN A 303 -12.78 19.29 1.34
CA GLN A 303 -12.13 19.77 2.54
C GLN A 303 -11.21 20.96 2.21
N GLN A 304 -10.97 21.80 3.21
CA GLN A 304 -10.11 22.97 3.03
C GLN A 304 -8.63 22.57 3.00
N PRO A 305 -7.77 23.34 2.29
CA PRO A 305 -6.33 23.11 2.30
C PRO A 305 -5.76 23.15 3.72
N VAL A 306 -4.77 22.30 4.00
CA VAL A 306 -4.09 22.32 5.31
C VAL A 306 -3.24 23.58 5.39
N ASP A 307 -3.54 24.45 6.35
CA ASP A 307 -2.71 25.61 6.63
C ASP A 307 -1.63 25.28 7.66
N TYR A 308 -0.37 25.38 7.26
CA TYR A 308 0.77 24.98 8.07
C TYR A 308 1.96 25.93 7.93
N ALA A 309 2.83 25.87 8.92
CA ALA A 309 4.18 26.42 8.85
C ALA A 309 5.22 25.33 9.15
N LEU A 310 6.46 25.56 8.73
CA LEU A 310 7.57 24.63 8.91
C LEU A 310 8.58 25.21 9.89
N LEU A 311 9.02 24.38 10.84
CA LEU A 311 10.08 24.67 11.79
C LEU A 311 11.22 23.66 11.64
N PRO A 312 12.25 23.96 10.82
CA PRO A 312 13.43 23.11 10.73
C PRO A 312 14.20 23.09 12.05
N LEU A 313 14.42 21.90 12.62
CA LEU A 313 15.19 21.77 13.85
C LEU A 313 16.70 21.91 13.59
N ASP A 314 17.41 22.58 14.49
CA ASP A 314 18.88 22.76 14.42
C ASP A 314 19.66 21.67 15.19
N ALA A 315 18.97 20.83 15.96
CA ALA A 315 19.51 19.74 16.77
C ALA A 315 18.59 18.51 16.75
N TYR A 316 19.05 17.39 17.32
CA TYR A 316 18.18 16.25 17.64
C TYR A 316 17.43 16.56 18.94
N VAL A 317 16.10 16.57 18.90
CA VAL A 317 15.28 16.99 20.05
C VAL A 317 14.22 15.91 20.37
N PRO A 318 14.00 15.55 21.66
CA PRO A 318 12.87 14.71 22.04
C PRO A 318 11.54 15.36 21.64
N VAL A 319 10.61 14.56 21.10
CA VAL A 319 9.35 15.08 20.56
C VAL A 319 8.49 15.83 21.59
N LYS A 320 8.59 15.45 22.87
CA LYS A 320 7.88 16.12 23.97
C LYS A 320 8.38 17.54 24.21
N ASP A 321 9.68 17.79 24.03
CA ASP A 321 10.26 19.13 24.18
C ASP A 321 9.93 20.01 22.98
N VAL A 322 9.87 19.42 21.77
CA VAL A 322 9.33 20.09 20.57
C VAL A 322 7.88 20.51 20.79
N ALA A 323 7.02 19.57 21.23
CA ALA A 323 5.61 19.84 21.50
C ALA A 323 5.42 20.93 22.58
N ARG A 324 6.20 20.87 23.67
CA ARG A 324 6.17 21.89 24.74
C ARG A 324 6.56 23.27 24.24
N ALA A 325 7.63 23.37 23.44
CA ALA A 325 8.09 24.65 22.89
C ALA A 325 7.07 25.28 21.94
N LEU A 326 6.27 24.45 21.25
CA LEU A 326 5.23 24.87 20.32
C LEU A 326 3.86 25.08 20.98
N GLY A 327 3.71 24.75 22.28
CA GLY A 327 2.42 24.78 22.96
C GLY A 327 1.40 23.80 22.37
N LEU A 328 1.87 22.68 21.80
CA LEU A 328 1.05 21.67 21.15
C LEU A 328 0.96 20.40 21.99
N ASP A 329 -0.17 19.70 21.89
CA ASP A 329 -0.22 18.32 22.34
C ASP A 329 0.55 17.40 21.36
N VAL A 330 1.05 16.27 21.87
CA VAL A 330 1.86 15.34 21.06
C VAL A 330 1.04 14.71 19.92
N ALA A 331 -0.27 14.49 20.11
CA ALA A 331 -1.14 13.87 19.13
C ALA A 331 -1.48 14.82 17.96
N GLU A 332 -1.62 16.11 18.24
CA GLU A 332 -1.76 17.18 17.27
C GLU A 332 -0.48 17.31 16.46
N LEU A 333 0.69 17.34 17.13
CA LEU A 333 1.98 17.33 16.43
C LEU A 333 2.13 16.08 15.55
N GLN A 334 1.69 14.91 16.01
CA GLN A 334 1.70 13.67 15.23
C GLN A 334 0.82 13.73 13.99
N ARG A 335 -0.36 14.35 14.08
CA ARG A 335 -1.28 14.53 12.95
C ARG A 335 -0.65 15.36 11.82
N TYR A 336 0.12 16.39 12.16
CA TYR A 336 0.81 17.23 11.16
C TYR A 336 2.11 16.63 10.62
N ASN A 337 2.68 15.63 11.31
CA ASN A 337 3.97 15.02 10.96
C ASN A 337 3.85 13.50 10.76
N PRO A 338 3.03 13.03 9.80
CA PRO A 338 2.76 11.60 9.58
C PRO A 338 4.00 10.80 9.13
N ALA A 339 5.06 11.47 8.68
CA ALA A 339 6.33 10.83 8.33
C ALA A 339 7.16 10.40 9.54
N LEU A 340 7.02 11.04 10.71
CA LEU A 340 7.74 10.60 11.91
C LEU A 340 7.16 9.26 12.36
N ARG A 341 8.04 8.28 12.57
CA ARG A 341 7.67 6.92 12.93
C ARG A 341 7.49 6.75 14.43
N GLU A 342 6.86 5.64 14.83
CA GLU A 342 6.60 5.26 16.21
C GLU A 342 7.81 5.44 17.16
N PRO A 343 9.07 5.14 16.77
CA PRO A 343 10.22 5.35 17.66
C PRO A 343 10.44 6.80 18.10
N ILE A 344 9.98 7.78 17.31
CA ILE A 344 10.01 9.20 17.67
C ILE A 344 8.94 9.49 18.73
N TRP A 345 7.72 9.02 18.46
CA TRP A 345 6.55 9.24 19.33
C TRP A 345 6.67 8.53 20.67
N ASP A 346 7.30 7.35 20.69
CA ASP A 346 7.59 6.57 21.90
C ASP A 346 8.77 7.14 22.72
N GLY A 347 9.53 8.10 22.17
CA GLY A 347 10.71 8.69 22.81
C GLY A 347 11.99 7.85 22.75
N ASP A 348 11.97 6.74 22.00
CA ASP A 348 13.14 5.89 21.72
C ASP A 348 14.18 6.64 20.89
N LYS A 349 13.72 7.56 20.03
CA LYS A 349 14.52 8.39 19.14
C LYS A 349 14.10 9.85 19.28
N HIS A 350 15.00 10.74 18.88
CA HIS A 350 14.76 12.17 18.81
C HIS A 350 14.31 12.56 17.41
N VAL A 351 13.48 13.60 17.31
CA VAL A 351 13.16 14.25 16.03
C VAL A 351 14.49 14.65 15.38
N PRO A 352 14.77 14.24 14.13
CA PRO A 352 16.07 14.46 13.52
C PRO A 352 16.41 15.94 13.35
N ARG A 353 17.70 16.26 13.52
CA ARG A 353 18.24 17.55 13.08
C ARG A 353 17.90 17.78 11.60
N GLY A 354 17.48 19.00 11.27
CA GLY A 354 17.07 19.43 9.93
C GLY A 354 15.67 18.98 9.52
N TYR A 355 14.98 18.16 10.32
CA TYR A 355 13.61 17.76 10.00
C TYR A 355 12.68 18.99 10.06
N PRO A 356 11.93 19.28 8.98
CA PRO A 356 11.02 20.43 8.92
C PRO A 356 9.72 20.08 9.66
N VAL A 357 9.68 20.33 10.97
CA VAL A 357 8.51 20.04 11.79
C VAL A 357 7.33 20.88 11.29
N ARG A 358 6.28 20.22 10.83
CA ARG A 358 5.05 20.86 10.36
C ARG A 358 4.11 21.10 11.52
N VAL A 359 3.52 22.29 11.56
CA VAL A 359 2.58 22.71 12.62
C VAL A 359 1.47 23.57 12.03
N PRO A 360 0.31 23.69 12.70
CA PRO A 360 -0.69 24.70 12.34
C PRO A 360 -0.05 26.09 12.21
N ARG A 361 -0.36 26.83 11.15
CA ARG A 361 0.28 28.14 10.91
C ARG A 361 0.07 29.12 12.07
N ASP A 362 -1.12 29.12 12.67
CA ASP A 362 -1.49 29.96 13.81
C ASP A 362 -0.63 29.68 15.07
N ARG A 363 0.02 28.52 15.15
CA ARG A 363 0.95 28.19 16.25
C ARG A 363 2.33 28.81 16.09
N LEU A 364 2.71 29.21 14.87
CA LEU A 364 3.95 29.94 14.57
C LEU A 364 3.66 31.41 14.24
N ALA A 365 2.96 32.10 15.14
CA ALA A 365 2.71 33.54 15.04
C ALA A 365 3.99 34.39 15.26
N GLY A 366 5.00 33.86 15.95
CA GLY A 366 6.29 34.51 16.20
C GLY A 366 7.39 34.10 15.21
N LEU A 367 8.59 34.65 15.41
CA LEU A 367 9.77 34.23 14.64
C LEU A 367 10.13 32.77 14.96
N PRO A 368 10.40 31.89 13.98
CA PRO A 368 10.79 30.49 14.22
C PRO A 368 11.89 30.31 15.28
N GLN A 369 12.85 31.25 15.33
CA GLN A 369 13.95 31.25 16.28
C GLN A 369 13.50 31.32 17.75
N SER A 370 12.38 31.98 18.07
CA SER A 370 11.89 32.06 19.46
C SER A 370 11.41 30.71 19.97
N TYR A 371 10.74 29.94 19.11
CA TYR A 371 10.29 28.58 19.44
C TYR A 371 11.46 27.62 19.59
N LEU A 372 12.48 27.74 18.73
CA LEU A 372 13.72 27.00 18.90
C LEU A 372 14.39 27.36 20.23
N ALA A 373 14.51 28.65 20.56
CA ALA A 373 15.15 29.11 21.80
C ALA A 373 14.40 28.65 23.07
N ALA A 374 13.09 28.39 22.98
CA ALA A 374 12.31 27.83 24.08
C ALA A 374 12.62 26.34 24.38
N ILE A 375 13.28 25.63 23.45
CA ILE A 375 13.73 24.26 23.68
C ILE A 375 14.98 24.29 24.59
N PRO A 376 14.95 23.66 25.78
CA PRO A 376 16.07 23.68 26.72
C PRO A 376 17.37 23.14 26.11
N ALA A 377 18.51 23.73 26.48
CA ALA A 377 19.83 23.27 26.04
C ALA A 377 20.08 21.78 26.36
N SER A 378 19.56 21.28 27.48
CA SER A 378 19.65 19.87 27.88
C SER A 378 18.89 18.90 26.98
N ALA A 379 17.88 19.39 26.25
CA ALA A 379 17.08 18.61 25.30
C ALA A 379 17.61 18.69 23.86
N ARG A 380 18.66 19.49 23.62
CA ARG A 380 19.29 19.67 22.30
C ARG A 380 20.50 18.76 22.20
N HIS A 381 20.40 17.72 21.38
CA HIS A 381 21.46 16.73 21.23
C HIS A 381 22.17 16.88 19.88
N GLY A 382 23.50 16.72 19.89
CA GLY A 382 24.32 16.75 18.68
C GLY A 382 24.23 15.46 17.84
N GLN A 383 23.75 14.36 18.42
CA GLN A 383 23.63 13.07 17.76
C GLN A 383 22.31 12.39 18.10
N GLN A 384 21.89 11.48 17.22
CA GLN A 384 20.75 10.60 17.46
C GLN A 384 21.08 9.56 18.53
N LYS A 385 20.08 9.11 19.29
CA LYS A 385 20.24 7.94 20.16
C LYS A 385 20.69 6.73 19.33
N PRO A 386 21.70 5.95 19.75
CA PRO A 386 22.15 4.78 19.00
C PRO A 386 21.04 3.73 18.88
N ASP A 387 21.10 2.89 17.84
CA ASP A 387 20.22 1.72 17.73
C ASP A 387 20.69 0.64 18.70
N LEU A 388 19.81 0.22 19.61
CA LEU A 388 20.00 -1.03 20.34
C LEU A 388 19.58 -2.17 19.42
N THR A 389 20.35 -3.25 19.38
CA THR A 389 20.06 -4.34 18.45
C THR A 389 20.22 -5.72 19.08
N HIS A 390 19.49 -6.68 18.53
CA HIS A 390 19.54 -8.08 18.87
C HIS A 390 19.81 -8.92 17.61
N ARG A 391 20.90 -9.69 17.62
CA ARG A 391 21.15 -10.68 16.57
C ARG A 391 20.30 -11.92 16.84
N ILE A 392 19.33 -12.18 15.96
CA ILE A 392 18.36 -13.27 16.08
C ILE A 392 19.12 -14.61 16.09
N ALA A 393 19.01 -15.35 17.19
CA ALA A 393 19.60 -16.67 17.34
C ALA A 393 18.64 -17.77 16.81
N PRO A 394 19.15 -18.97 16.46
CA PRO A 394 18.30 -20.12 16.21
C PRO A 394 17.33 -20.38 17.38
N GLY A 395 16.04 -20.52 17.08
CA GLY A 395 15.00 -20.73 18.09
C GLY A 395 14.38 -19.44 18.66
N ASP A 396 14.91 -18.25 18.32
CA ASP A 396 14.23 -17.01 18.67
C ASP A 396 12.93 -16.84 17.87
N SER A 397 11.96 -16.22 18.52
CA SER A 397 10.73 -15.70 17.94
C SER A 397 10.55 -14.25 18.36
N LEU A 398 9.71 -13.48 17.67
CA LEU A 398 9.41 -12.12 18.13
C LEU A 398 8.85 -12.10 19.55
N TRP A 399 8.11 -13.13 19.96
CA TRP A 399 7.57 -13.22 21.32
C TRP A 399 8.67 -13.45 22.36
N THR A 400 9.59 -14.39 22.11
CA THR A 400 10.69 -14.67 23.05
C THR A 400 11.64 -13.48 23.16
N ILE A 401 11.92 -12.79 22.04
CA ILE A 401 12.71 -11.56 22.03
C ILE A 401 11.96 -10.44 22.77
N ALA A 402 10.68 -10.22 22.47
CA ALA A 402 9.88 -9.18 23.11
C ALA A 402 9.87 -9.36 24.63
N ARG A 403 9.63 -10.59 25.10
CA ARG A 403 9.64 -10.92 26.53
C ARG A 403 11.03 -10.70 27.15
N ARG A 404 12.10 -11.17 26.51
CA ARG A 404 13.49 -11.03 27.01
C ARG A 404 13.87 -9.57 27.26
N TYR A 405 13.36 -8.67 26.44
CA TYR A 405 13.69 -7.25 26.47
C TYR A 405 12.56 -6.39 27.05
N GLY A 406 11.55 -6.99 27.72
CA GLY A 406 10.47 -6.24 28.36
C GLY A 406 9.65 -5.36 27.40
N THR A 407 9.48 -5.79 26.15
CA THR A 407 8.73 -5.06 25.11
C THR A 407 7.60 -5.92 24.52
N THR A 408 6.91 -5.42 23.50
CA THR A 408 5.82 -6.14 22.83
C THR A 408 6.22 -6.54 21.41
N VAL A 409 5.59 -7.60 20.90
CA VAL A 409 5.74 -8.01 19.48
C VAL A 409 5.30 -6.87 18.56
N ALA A 410 4.25 -6.13 18.92
CA ALA A 410 3.78 -4.99 18.15
C ALA A 410 4.86 -3.90 18.04
N ARG A 411 5.51 -3.54 19.16
CA ARG A 411 6.57 -2.52 19.18
C ARG A 411 7.82 -2.96 18.43
N LEU A 412 8.26 -4.22 18.59
CA LEU A 412 9.37 -4.76 17.79
C LEU A 412 9.07 -4.71 16.29
N LYS A 413 7.84 -5.05 15.90
CA LYS A 413 7.42 -5.02 14.50
C LYS A 413 7.41 -3.61 13.94
N ALA A 414 6.84 -2.65 14.67
CA ALA A 414 6.80 -1.25 14.28
C ALA A 414 8.22 -0.70 14.05
N LEU A 415 9.11 -0.90 15.03
CA LEU A 415 10.50 -0.45 14.99
C LEU A 415 11.32 -1.06 13.83
N ASN A 416 10.96 -2.26 13.39
CA ASN A 416 11.67 -2.98 12.33
C ASN A 416 10.91 -2.99 10.99
N GLY A 417 9.85 -2.18 10.84
CA GLY A 417 9.04 -2.13 9.63
C GLY A 417 8.40 -3.48 9.25
N MET A 418 8.16 -4.36 10.22
CA MET A 418 7.68 -5.71 10.00
C MET A 418 6.15 -5.81 10.07
N ARG A 419 5.58 -6.60 9.16
CA ARG A 419 4.13 -6.87 9.14
C ARG A 419 3.77 -8.26 9.64
N GLY A 420 4.61 -9.24 9.33
CA GLY A 420 4.48 -10.61 9.80
C GLY A 420 5.28 -10.84 11.08
N ASN A 421 5.24 -12.09 11.57
CA ASN A 421 6.03 -12.52 12.72
C ASN A 421 7.28 -13.32 12.33
N ASN A 422 7.53 -13.47 11.02
CA ASN A 422 8.62 -14.27 10.50
C ASN A 422 9.95 -13.51 10.67
N ILE A 423 10.87 -14.12 11.42
CA ILE A 423 12.24 -13.67 11.59
C ILE A 423 13.21 -14.77 11.13
N ARG A 424 14.42 -14.38 10.75
CA ARG A 424 15.46 -15.30 10.27
C ARG A 424 16.69 -15.20 11.15
N ALA A 425 17.19 -16.35 11.61
CA ALA A 425 18.42 -16.42 12.39
C ALA A 425 19.59 -15.76 11.65
N GLY A 426 20.49 -15.13 12.41
CA GLY A 426 21.64 -14.38 11.91
C GLY A 426 21.33 -12.94 11.48
N ARG A 427 20.05 -12.57 11.31
CA ARG A 427 19.64 -11.18 11.07
C ARG A 427 19.59 -10.39 12.38
N THR A 428 19.70 -9.08 12.25
CA THR A 428 19.64 -8.15 13.37
C THR A 428 18.26 -7.51 13.45
N LEU A 429 17.73 -7.42 14.67
CA LEU A 429 16.49 -6.75 15.01
C LEU A 429 16.83 -5.51 15.85
N ILE A 430 16.31 -4.35 15.49
CA ILE A 430 16.39 -3.14 16.30
C ILE A 430 15.47 -3.31 17.52
N LEU A 431 15.96 -2.92 18.69
CA LEU A 431 15.27 -2.95 19.97
C LEU A 431 14.90 -1.52 20.41
N PRO A 432 13.80 -1.35 21.16
CA PRO A 432 13.44 -0.06 21.77
C PRO A 432 14.56 0.48 22.66
N GLY A 433 14.68 1.80 22.77
CA GLY A 433 15.76 2.45 23.52
C GLY A 433 15.66 2.30 25.04
N ASN A 434 14.50 1.88 25.55
CA ASN A 434 14.21 1.69 26.97
C ASN A 434 14.25 0.22 27.42
N VAL A 435 14.77 -0.70 26.59
CA VAL A 435 14.88 -2.10 27.00
C VAL A 435 16.04 -2.28 27.98
N MET A 436 15.72 -2.73 29.18
CA MET A 436 16.68 -3.40 30.02
C MET A 436 16.72 -4.86 29.56
N PRO A 437 17.89 -5.46 29.29
CA PRO A 437 17.99 -6.92 29.34
C PRO A 437 17.49 -7.32 30.73
N GLU A 438 16.51 -8.22 30.83
CA GLU A 438 16.30 -8.93 32.09
C GLU A 438 17.70 -9.43 32.53
N PRO A 439 18.14 -9.22 33.79
CA PRO A 439 19.31 -9.93 34.26
C PRO A 439 19.05 -11.40 33.94
N ALA A 440 20.01 -12.07 33.30
CA ALA A 440 19.98 -13.52 33.25
C ALA A 440 19.70 -13.95 34.68
N LEU A 441 18.52 -14.50 34.95
CA LEU A 441 18.23 -15.15 36.22
C LEU A 441 19.39 -16.11 36.40
N ALA A 442 20.24 -15.72 37.33
CA ALA A 442 21.51 -16.32 37.57
C ALA A 442 21.30 -17.82 37.76
N ALA A 443 22.32 -18.56 37.39
CA ALA A 443 22.64 -19.81 38.03
C ALA A 443 22.32 -19.73 39.54
N SER A 444 21.19 -20.31 39.92
CA SER A 444 20.98 -20.85 41.25
C SER A 444 20.70 -22.34 41.07
N HIS A 445 21.74 -23.07 40.61
CA HIS A 445 21.91 -24.42 41.10
C HIS A 445 22.34 -24.28 42.57
N ASP A 446 21.38 -24.42 43.47
CA ASP A 446 21.42 -25.48 44.47
C ASP A 446 20.24 -25.34 45.43
N SER A 447 19.27 -26.23 45.21
CA SER A 447 18.57 -27.02 46.22
C SER A 447 17.38 -27.64 45.51
N ALA A 448 17.58 -28.87 45.02
CA ALA A 448 16.48 -29.70 44.55
C ALA A 448 15.52 -29.99 45.72
N PRO A 449 14.22 -29.66 45.63
CA PRO A 449 13.24 -30.42 46.38
C PRO A 449 12.91 -31.66 45.56
N SER A 450 13.31 -32.82 46.08
CA SER A 450 12.73 -34.11 45.72
C SER A 450 11.20 -33.99 45.66
N ARG A 451 10.61 -34.27 44.49
CA ARG A 451 9.15 -34.39 44.35
C ARG A 451 8.83 -35.69 43.62
N SER A 452 8.50 -36.67 44.48
CA SER A 452 7.45 -37.68 44.33
C SER A 452 6.62 -37.66 43.05
N ALA A 453 6.54 -38.84 42.44
CA ALA A 453 5.56 -39.24 41.46
C ALA A 453 4.12 -38.89 41.90
N ALA A 454 3.47 -37.96 41.20
CA ALA A 454 2.02 -37.85 41.09
C ALA A 454 1.61 -36.77 40.07
N ASN A 455 0.90 -37.21 39.02
CA ASN A 455 0.15 -36.47 37.99
C ASN A 455 0.91 -35.90 36.78
N ASP A 456 1.05 -36.79 35.79
CA ASP A 456 1.81 -36.69 34.53
C ASP A 456 1.08 -36.03 33.35
N VAL A 457 0.22 -35.03 33.56
CA VAL A 457 -0.53 -34.39 32.46
C VAL A 457 -0.49 -32.87 32.52
N TYR A 458 0.03 -32.25 31.46
CA TYR A 458 0.06 -30.81 31.23
C TYR A 458 -1.05 -30.37 30.27
N VAL A 459 -1.80 -29.30 30.62
CA VAL A 459 -2.80 -28.70 29.72
C VAL A 459 -2.15 -27.56 28.94
N ILE A 460 -2.11 -27.70 27.62
CA ILE A 460 -1.51 -26.77 26.67
C ILE A 460 -2.20 -25.41 26.77
N ARG A 461 -1.41 -24.34 26.90
CA ARG A 461 -1.88 -22.95 26.97
C ARG A 461 -1.72 -22.27 25.62
N LYS A 462 -2.46 -21.18 25.40
CA LYS A 462 -2.32 -20.36 24.19
C LYS A 462 -0.88 -19.84 24.07
N GLY A 463 -0.19 -20.27 23.02
CA GLY A 463 1.22 -19.91 22.75
C GLY A 463 2.25 -20.98 23.12
N ASP A 464 1.82 -22.13 23.67
CA ASP A 464 2.73 -23.26 23.90
C ASP A 464 3.15 -23.94 22.59
N SER A 465 4.37 -24.46 22.57
CA SER A 465 4.91 -25.36 21.54
C SER A 465 5.51 -26.61 22.20
N LEU A 466 5.71 -27.68 21.42
CA LEU A 466 6.40 -28.88 21.92
C LEU A 466 7.76 -28.54 22.52
N TRP A 467 8.47 -27.58 21.93
CA TRP A 467 9.75 -27.09 22.43
C TRP A 467 9.62 -26.33 23.77
N SER A 468 8.63 -25.43 23.91
CA SER A 468 8.46 -24.67 25.15
C SER A 468 8.03 -25.56 26.32
N ILE A 469 7.22 -26.59 26.04
CA ILE A 469 6.78 -27.58 27.03
C ILE A 469 7.94 -28.52 27.38
N ALA A 470 8.66 -29.05 26.40
CA ALA A 470 9.82 -29.93 26.59
C ALA A 470 10.84 -29.30 27.55
N ARG A 471 11.20 -28.05 27.28
CA ARG A 471 12.13 -27.29 28.12
C ARG A 471 11.60 -27.03 29.53
N ARG A 472 10.30 -26.78 29.68
CA ARG A 472 9.67 -26.54 30.99
C ARG A 472 9.74 -27.76 31.89
N PHE A 473 9.61 -28.95 31.33
CA PHE A 473 9.59 -30.21 32.06
C PHE A 473 10.91 -30.98 32.01
N ASN A 474 11.96 -30.36 31.45
CA ASN A 474 13.30 -30.95 31.30
C ASN A 474 13.30 -32.30 30.57
N VAL A 475 12.52 -32.39 29.51
CA VAL A 475 12.42 -33.57 28.62
C VAL A 475 12.71 -33.15 27.19
N SER A 476 13.06 -34.09 26.32
CA SER A 476 13.27 -33.80 24.91
C SER A 476 11.93 -33.70 24.15
N GLN A 477 11.91 -32.95 23.04
CA GLN A 477 10.73 -32.91 22.16
C GLN A 477 10.37 -34.30 21.63
N GLN A 478 11.39 -35.12 21.34
CA GLN A 478 11.20 -36.50 20.88
C GLN A 478 10.52 -37.35 21.95
N GLN A 479 10.87 -37.17 23.23
CA GLN A 479 10.21 -37.84 24.35
C GLN A 479 8.74 -37.43 24.47
N LEU A 480 8.42 -36.13 24.41
CA LEU A 480 7.02 -35.67 24.44
C LEU A 480 6.21 -36.17 23.26
N VAL A 481 6.80 -36.17 22.06
CA VAL A 481 6.16 -36.69 20.84
C VAL A 481 5.87 -38.20 21.00
N ALA A 482 6.84 -38.96 21.50
CA ALA A 482 6.71 -40.40 21.72
C ALA A 482 5.65 -40.73 22.79
N TRP A 483 5.65 -40.06 23.94
CA TRP A 483 4.71 -40.33 25.03
C TRP A 483 3.25 -39.98 24.71
N ASN A 484 3.04 -39.12 23.72
CA ASN A 484 1.73 -38.61 23.33
C ASN A 484 1.27 -39.05 21.94
N ALA A 485 2.03 -39.94 21.28
CA ALA A 485 1.77 -40.41 19.91
C ALA A 485 1.48 -39.26 18.92
N LEU A 486 2.22 -38.15 19.05
CA LEU A 486 2.08 -36.99 18.17
C LEU A 486 2.94 -37.18 16.92
N SER A 487 2.59 -36.50 15.81
CA SER A 487 3.54 -36.30 14.72
C SER A 487 4.52 -35.18 15.09
N ALA A 488 5.74 -35.21 14.55
CA ALA A 488 6.75 -34.17 14.80
C ALA A 488 6.31 -32.77 14.32
N GLN A 489 5.28 -32.72 13.45
CA GLN A 489 4.66 -31.51 12.91
C GLN A 489 3.25 -31.25 13.50
N ALA A 490 2.87 -31.94 14.57
CA ALA A 490 1.54 -31.80 15.15
C ALA A 490 1.30 -30.36 15.67
N TYR A 491 0.16 -29.79 15.28
CA TYR A 491 -0.29 -28.50 15.81
C TYR A 491 -0.92 -28.69 17.19
N LEU A 492 -0.35 -28.06 18.21
CA LEU A 492 -0.85 -28.12 19.58
C LEU A 492 -2.03 -27.16 19.76
N GLN A 493 -3.17 -27.67 20.23
CA GLN A 493 -4.35 -26.83 20.51
C GLN A 493 -4.38 -26.40 21.99
N PRO A 494 -4.66 -25.12 22.30
CA PRO A 494 -4.90 -24.71 23.68
C PRO A 494 -6.04 -25.52 24.32
N GLY A 495 -5.83 -26.02 25.53
CA GLY A 495 -6.74 -26.93 26.23
C GLY A 495 -6.44 -28.42 26.03
N GLN A 496 -5.59 -28.78 25.06
CA GLN A 496 -5.16 -30.16 24.85
C GLN A 496 -4.30 -30.66 26.01
N LYS A 497 -4.54 -31.89 26.46
CA LYS A 497 -3.77 -32.56 27.51
C LYS A 497 -2.55 -33.28 26.91
N LEU A 498 -1.39 -33.10 27.51
CA LEU A 498 -0.12 -33.67 27.09
C LEU A 498 0.54 -34.40 28.26
N LYS A 499 0.87 -35.67 28.08
CA LYS A 499 1.66 -36.47 29.01
C LYS A 499 3.10 -35.96 29.05
N ILE A 500 3.64 -35.77 30.26
CA ILE A 500 4.98 -35.17 30.48
C ILE A 500 6.02 -36.15 31.03
N THR A 501 5.68 -37.43 31.13
CA THR A 501 6.58 -38.54 31.52
C THR A 501 6.27 -39.79 30.68
N ALA A 502 7.13 -40.80 30.77
CA ALA A 502 6.98 -42.05 30.03
C ALA A 502 5.75 -42.87 30.51
N PRO A 503 4.97 -43.47 29.60
CA PRO A 503 3.91 -44.39 29.99
C PRO A 503 4.51 -45.59 30.73
N ALA A 504 3.93 -45.96 31.87
CA ALA A 504 4.34 -47.15 32.61
C ALA A 504 4.21 -48.38 31.70
N LEU A 505 5.27 -49.19 31.61
CA LEU A 505 5.24 -50.48 30.92
C LEU A 505 4.30 -51.40 31.69
N SER A 506 3.10 -51.63 31.15
CA SER A 506 2.26 -52.75 31.58
C SER A 506 2.96 -54.04 31.14
N GLN A 507 3.47 -54.83 32.08
CA GLN A 507 3.73 -56.24 31.81
C GLN A 507 2.39 -56.94 31.56
N ILE A 508 2.42 -57.88 30.62
CA ILE A 508 1.26 -58.66 30.12
C ILE A 508 0.48 -59.32 31.25
#